data_AF-A0A3P0MM99-F1
#
_entry.id   AF-A0A3P0MM99-F1
#
_cell.length_a   1.000
_cell.length_b   1.000
_cell.length_c   1.000
_cell.angle_alpha   90.00
_cell.angle_beta   90.00
_cell.angle_gamma   90.00
#
_symmetry.space_group_name_H-M   'P 1'
#
loop_
_entity.id
_entity.type
_entity.pdbx_description
1 polymer ?
#
loop_
_entity_poly.entity_id
_entity_poly.type
_entity_poly.pdbx_seq_one_letter_code
_entity_poly.pdbx_strand_id
1 'polypeptide(L)'
;MRWTDAAFDLVLPDGRLNILTGRWLQGVADVHVRGGRGTQLCNIGKSQSTTERVPLIINQDYFLDNAGSIPGFGEFVNGDRIESVAAGTLRVRLASTGAALKYRTGMPILVYGFNQDSQGYPPSIRYFERNTIVKVGADTLELAAPLRNTYDARWADIAQNGSERDRMASATGAPRILSLDRAGFHIAKRVVLDDLEFLSSRDNHDDDVNSLDGSLYAFSADLIVCNRIRVNGYFYPSASGTIVVNDSYIRFVENDKLVDRIEYNRCQIGFFSNGPAVNRIVVNNSTIEEPIPIISCRNVEFNDVTFDGARRPASAFVTLSFSTPMESVVFNRPRLVSSRGTTLPLTTGGGVVRIKVTGTETGVLYTDFSGINDPVPRALTIGSVLRNESGQPQFDVVGIWFENGRTAIGVTARDAAVVARVNQVFIANICHRLTIIDPVIVGAQSDIDARFSSPRSTSDASFDIAVQLNADDARIRDAHHDDEMIAVGFDFGDDERRRPFDLTIHRRARELTIEIGDLHTTAAVDSDAKLALTGLNYTGHPVWRGIVNVAASGIRTISERHVLGMMGDQLSTLPNVRFVRLRVVCISGRTASAKHVDIKVLLTDEVNRDE
;
A
#
# COMPACT_ATOMS: atom_id res chain seq x y z
N MET A 1 37.91 -11.59 19.09
CA MET A 1 37.77 -10.25 19.68
C MET A 1 36.89 -9.43 18.74
N ARG A 2 35.57 -9.43 18.94
CA ARG A 2 34.61 -8.67 18.12
C ARG A 2 34.39 -7.32 18.78
N TRP A 3 34.70 -6.24 18.09
CA TRP A 3 34.56 -4.88 18.59
C TRP A 3 33.11 -4.43 18.34
N THR A 4 32.27 -4.49 19.37
CA THR A 4 30.83 -4.14 19.29
C THR A 4 30.56 -2.64 19.11
N ASP A 5 31.61 -1.81 19.10
CA ASP A 5 31.54 -0.36 18.87
C ASP A 5 32.50 0.12 17.76
N ALA A 6 32.94 -0.77 16.86
CA ALA A 6 33.80 -0.37 15.75
C ALA A 6 33.04 0.60 14.81
N ALA A 7 33.56 1.82 14.73
CA ALA A 7 33.25 2.80 13.71
C ALA A 7 34.43 2.90 12.74
N PHE A 8 34.22 2.79 11.44
CA PHE A 8 35.28 3.05 10.47
C PHE A 8 34.76 3.54 9.12
N ASP A 9 35.63 4.27 8.43
CA ASP A 9 35.44 4.65 7.03
C ASP A 9 36.21 3.68 6.15
N LEU A 10 35.54 3.11 5.14
CA LEU A 10 36.15 2.25 4.13
C LEU A 10 36.12 2.94 2.78
N VAL A 11 37.29 3.32 2.28
CA VAL A 11 37.43 3.87 0.93
C VAL A 11 37.79 2.74 -0.02
N LEU A 12 36.95 2.54 -1.04
CA LEU A 12 37.14 1.52 -2.07
C LEU A 12 37.69 2.19 -3.35
N PRO A 13 38.62 1.55 -4.06
CA PRO A 13 39.14 2.08 -5.32
C PRO A 13 38.08 2.04 -6.42
N ASP A 14 38.26 2.87 -7.45
CA ASP A 14 37.52 2.74 -8.71
C ASP A 14 37.89 1.41 -9.41
N GLY A 15 36.93 0.87 -10.16
CA GLY A 15 37.05 -0.38 -10.90
C GLY A 15 36.25 -1.53 -10.29
N ARG A 16 36.31 -2.68 -10.96
CA ARG A 16 35.59 -3.90 -10.54
C ARG A 16 36.33 -4.61 -9.41
N LEU A 17 35.68 -4.67 -8.26
CA LEU A 17 36.09 -5.42 -7.08
C LEU A 17 35.35 -6.77 -7.05
N ASN A 18 36.14 -7.84 -7.07
CA ASN A 18 35.63 -9.20 -6.93
C ASN A 18 35.45 -9.54 -5.44
N ILE A 19 34.20 -9.60 -5.01
CA ILE A 19 33.82 -9.88 -3.62
C ILE A 19 33.67 -11.40 -3.47
N LEU A 20 34.33 -11.96 -2.45
CA LEU A 20 34.28 -13.41 -2.16
C LEU A 20 33.09 -13.81 -1.30
N THR A 21 32.55 -12.87 -0.51
CA THR A 21 31.35 -13.07 0.30
C THR A 21 30.69 -11.72 0.52
N GLY A 22 29.36 -11.60 0.41
CA GLY A 22 28.65 -10.34 0.63
C GLY A 22 28.56 -9.90 2.10
N ARG A 23 29.06 -10.69 3.05
CA ARG A 23 28.84 -10.52 4.50
C ARG A 23 29.93 -9.70 5.20
N TRP A 24 30.73 -8.95 4.45
CA TRP A 24 31.92 -8.28 4.96
C TRP A 24 31.62 -7.11 5.92
N LEU A 25 30.36 -6.68 6.04
CA LEU A 25 29.89 -5.70 7.04
C LEU A 25 29.15 -6.31 8.24
N GLN A 26 28.91 -7.62 8.28
CA GLN A 26 28.13 -8.21 9.37
C GLN A 26 28.83 -8.02 10.72
N GLY A 27 28.06 -7.55 11.71
CA GLY A 27 28.54 -7.27 13.06
C GLY A 27 29.31 -5.96 13.22
N VAL A 28 29.37 -5.13 12.17
CA VAL A 28 29.90 -3.76 12.26
C VAL A 28 28.80 -2.83 12.76
N ALA A 29 29.12 -2.02 13.78
CA ALA A 29 28.12 -1.14 14.40
C ALA A 29 27.93 0.18 13.64
N ASP A 30 29.02 0.82 13.20
CA ASP A 30 28.97 2.08 12.44
C ASP A 30 29.97 2.02 11.28
N VAL A 31 29.52 2.25 10.05
CA VAL A 31 30.43 2.23 8.89
C VAL A 31 29.99 3.19 7.81
N HIS A 32 30.97 3.88 7.22
CA HIS A 32 30.81 4.63 5.98
C HIS A 32 31.67 3.99 4.89
N VAL A 33 31.03 3.38 3.89
CA VAL A 33 31.70 2.84 2.71
C VAL A 33 31.60 3.86 1.60
N ARG A 34 32.75 4.26 1.06
CA ARG A 34 32.88 5.30 0.02
C ARG A 34 33.60 4.71 -1.18
N GLY A 35 32.91 4.63 -2.30
CA GLY A 35 33.53 4.38 -3.61
C GLY A 35 33.84 5.68 -4.35
N GLY A 36 34.36 5.53 -5.56
CA GLY A 36 34.30 6.54 -6.62
C GLY A 36 33.22 6.18 -7.65
N ARG A 37 32.99 7.06 -8.64
CA ARG A 37 31.95 6.84 -9.67
C ARG A 37 32.13 5.57 -10.50
N GLY A 38 33.32 4.97 -10.47
CA GLY A 38 33.63 3.71 -11.14
C GLY A 38 33.75 2.51 -10.20
N THR A 39 33.48 2.63 -8.91
CA THR A 39 33.59 1.51 -7.96
C THR A 39 32.45 0.52 -8.17
N GLN A 40 32.81 -0.69 -8.59
CA GLN A 40 31.87 -1.74 -8.95
C GLN A 40 32.08 -2.97 -8.06
N LEU A 41 31.07 -3.36 -7.31
CA LEU A 41 31.08 -4.53 -6.44
C LEU A 41 30.41 -5.70 -7.16
N CYS A 42 31.21 -6.70 -7.51
CA CYS A 42 30.74 -7.92 -8.14
C CYS A 42 31.08 -9.09 -7.24
N ASN A 43 30.07 -9.80 -6.74
CA ASN A 43 30.34 -11.06 -6.05
C ASN A 43 30.71 -12.15 -7.07
N ILE A 44 31.72 -12.96 -6.78
CA ILE A 44 32.17 -14.07 -7.64
C ILE A 44 31.90 -15.45 -7.03
N GLY A 45 31.00 -15.51 -6.05
CA GLY A 45 30.51 -16.74 -5.44
C GLY A 45 29.90 -17.70 -6.47
N LYS A 46 30.23 -19.00 -6.33
CA LYS A 46 29.85 -20.05 -7.29
C LYS A 46 28.51 -20.71 -7.01
N SER A 47 27.93 -20.50 -5.83
CA SER A 47 26.66 -21.13 -5.45
C SER A 47 25.50 -20.58 -6.28
N GLN A 48 24.62 -21.45 -6.78
CA GLN A 48 23.49 -21.04 -7.63
C GLN A 48 22.22 -20.67 -6.85
N SER A 49 22.17 -20.94 -5.54
CA SER A 49 20.95 -20.87 -4.73
C SER A 49 21.12 -20.16 -3.39
N THR A 50 22.30 -19.60 -3.10
CA THR A 50 22.60 -18.95 -1.82
C THR A 50 22.94 -17.48 -2.01
N THR A 51 22.73 -16.66 -0.97
CA THR A 51 23.17 -15.24 -0.99
C THR A 51 24.68 -15.05 -0.98
N GLU A 52 25.46 -16.13 -1.09
CA GLU A 52 26.88 -16.04 -1.43
C GLU A 52 27.15 -15.28 -2.72
N ARG A 53 26.13 -15.07 -3.56
CA ARG A 53 26.22 -14.25 -4.78
C ARG A 53 25.81 -12.79 -4.63
N VAL A 54 25.32 -12.39 -3.46
CA VAL A 54 24.95 -11.00 -3.23
C VAL A 54 26.23 -10.19 -2.97
N PRO A 55 26.52 -9.12 -3.75
CA PRO A 55 27.66 -8.22 -3.50
C PRO A 55 27.77 -7.70 -2.06
N LEU A 56 26.64 -7.34 -1.45
CA LEU A 56 26.59 -6.87 -0.08
C LEU A 56 25.27 -7.26 0.62
N ILE A 57 25.45 -7.91 1.77
CA ILE A 57 24.44 -8.13 2.80
C ILE A 57 24.92 -7.37 4.02
N ILE A 58 24.26 -6.25 4.34
CA ILE A 58 24.71 -5.33 5.40
C ILE A 58 24.77 -6.07 6.74
N ASN A 59 23.69 -6.76 7.10
CA ASN A 59 23.61 -7.54 8.33
C ASN A 59 22.70 -8.77 8.12
N GLN A 60 22.59 -9.65 9.12
CA GLN A 60 21.57 -10.71 9.11
C GLN A 60 20.21 -10.19 9.59
N ASP A 61 19.12 -10.89 9.27
CA ASP A 61 17.75 -10.52 9.71
C ASP A 61 17.52 -10.68 11.22
N TYR A 62 16.55 -9.95 11.78
CA TYR A 62 16.21 -9.96 13.21
C TYR A 62 15.96 -11.36 13.78
N PHE A 63 15.35 -12.27 13.03
CA PHE A 63 14.93 -13.58 13.53
C PHE A 63 15.97 -14.70 13.37
N LEU A 64 17.21 -14.39 12.97
CA LEU A 64 18.26 -15.40 12.83
C LEU A 64 19.42 -15.13 13.78
N ASP A 65 19.93 -16.21 14.35
CA ASP A 65 21.24 -16.28 14.97
C ASP A 65 22.20 -17.12 14.13
N ASN A 66 23.46 -16.67 14.12
CA ASN A 66 24.55 -17.30 13.39
C ASN A 66 24.17 -17.61 11.93
N ALA A 67 23.41 -16.71 11.30
CA ALA A 67 22.91 -16.89 9.95
C ALA A 67 24.08 -17.14 9.01
N GLY A 68 23.98 -18.24 8.24
CA GLY A 68 25.00 -18.64 7.29
C GLY A 68 24.98 -17.76 6.04
N SER A 69 25.15 -18.38 4.89
CA SER A 69 25.22 -17.68 3.61
C SER A 69 23.88 -17.62 2.85
N ILE A 70 22.77 -17.87 3.54
CA ILE A 70 21.41 -17.88 2.98
C ILE A 70 20.44 -17.21 3.98
N PRO A 71 19.67 -16.18 3.59
CA PRO A 71 18.57 -15.64 4.36
C PRO A 71 17.52 -16.73 4.53
N GLY A 72 17.01 -16.87 5.75
CA GLY A 72 16.16 -17.99 6.14
C GLY A 72 16.92 -19.26 6.56
N PHE A 73 18.26 -19.26 6.56
CA PHE A 73 19.07 -20.36 7.11
C PHE A 73 20.00 -19.86 8.22
N GLY A 74 19.65 -20.23 9.45
CA GLY A 74 20.29 -19.89 10.71
C GLY A 74 19.47 -20.49 11.84
N GLU A 75 19.89 -20.33 13.09
CA GLU A 75 19.02 -20.68 14.22
C GLU A 75 17.92 -19.63 14.32
N PHE A 76 16.67 -20.05 14.20
CA PHE A 76 15.53 -19.12 14.23
C PHE A 76 15.20 -18.73 15.68
N VAL A 77 15.14 -17.44 15.97
CA VAL A 77 14.95 -16.89 17.31
C VAL A 77 13.75 -15.98 17.37
N ASN A 78 12.71 -16.42 18.08
CA ASN A 78 11.45 -15.68 18.23
C ASN A 78 11.46 -14.69 19.41
N GLY A 79 12.35 -14.85 20.38
CA GLY A 79 12.24 -14.13 21.65
C GLY A 79 11.11 -14.66 22.55
N ASP A 80 10.87 -13.94 23.65
CA ASP A 80 10.02 -14.40 24.74
C ASP A 80 8.60 -13.83 24.65
N ARG A 81 7.59 -14.65 24.95
CA ARG A 81 6.18 -14.22 24.93
C ARG A 81 5.89 -13.20 26.02
N ILE A 82 4.98 -12.28 25.71
CA ILE A 82 4.54 -11.23 26.63
C ILE A 82 3.04 -11.36 26.93
N GLU A 83 2.61 -10.91 28.10
CA GLU A 83 1.19 -10.75 28.42
C GLU A 83 0.57 -9.62 27.58
N SER A 84 -0.77 -9.57 27.54
CA SER A 84 -1.48 -8.49 26.84
C SER A 84 -1.09 -7.14 27.42
N VAL A 85 -0.77 -6.18 26.55
CA VAL A 85 -0.35 -4.84 26.93
C VAL A 85 -1.02 -3.80 26.04
N ALA A 86 -1.57 -2.77 26.66
CA ALA A 86 -2.20 -1.66 25.95
C ALA A 86 -1.15 -0.68 25.41
N ALA A 87 -1.46 -0.05 24.27
CA ALA A 87 -0.73 1.13 23.80
C ALA A 87 -0.60 2.20 24.91
N GLY A 88 0.51 2.94 24.91
CA GLY A 88 0.86 3.93 25.93
C GLY A 88 1.61 3.34 27.14
N THR A 89 1.72 2.02 27.26
CA THR A 89 2.36 1.37 28.41
C THR A 89 3.88 1.31 28.29
N LEU A 90 4.59 1.51 29.41
CA LEU A 90 6.06 1.42 29.52
C LEU A 90 6.55 0.08 30.09
N ARG A 91 5.67 -0.72 30.69
CA ARG A 91 6.02 -1.99 31.34
C ARG A 91 5.42 -3.17 30.62
N VAL A 92 6.26 -4.13 30.30
CA VAL A 92 5.87 -5.38 29.65
C VAL A 92 6.13 -6.52 30.61
N ARG A 93 5.15 -7.41 30.78
CA ARG A 93 5.29 -8.62 31.58
C ARG A 93 5.57 -9.81 30.69
N LEU A 94 6.59 -10.58 31.04
CA LEU A 94 6.96 -11.80 30.33
C LEU A 94 6.06 -12.94 30.80
N ALA A 95 5.61 -13.77 29.85
CA ALA A 95 4.70 -14.88 30.15
C ALA A 95 5.39 -16.03 30.90
N SER A 96 6.72 -16.15 30.80
CA SER A 96 7.50 -17.23 31.42
C SER A 96 8.38 -16.71 32.56
N THR A 97 8.32 -17.38 33.71
CA THR A 97 9.17 -17.08 34.86
C THR A 97 10.65 -17.28 34.49
N GLY A 98 11.52 -16.33 34.86
CA GLY A 98 12.95 -16.39 34.59
C GLY A 98 13.38 -15.95 33.19
N ALA A 99 12.44 -15.70 32.26
CA ALA A 99 12.77 -15.16 30.94
C ALA A 99 13.47 -13.78 31.04
N ALA A 100 13.18 -13.01 32.08
CA ALA A 100 13.79 -11.71 32.35
C ALA A 100 15.32 -11.77 32.47
N LEU A 101 15.90 -12.92 32.86
CA LEU A 101 17.33 -13.12 32.99
C LEU A 101 18.11 -13.02 31.66
N LYS A 102 17.41 -13.13 30.52
CA LYS A 102 18.00 -12.96 29.19
C LYS A 102 18.21 -11.49 28.81
N TYR A 103 17.62 -10.58 29.57
CA TYR A 103 17.59 -9.15 29.28
C TYR A 103 18.42 -8.35 30.26
N ARG A 104 18.85 -7.16 29.85
CA ARG A 104 19.60 -6.22 30.71
C ARG A 104 19.24 -4.78 30.37
N THR A 105 19.43 -3.87 31.33
CA THR A 105 19.29 -2.43 31.09
C THR A 105 20.23 -1.98 29.95
N GLY A 106 19.73 -1.11 29.07
CA GLY A 106 20.41 -0.63 27.88
C GLY A 106 20.26 -1.53 26.65
N MET A 107 19.66 -2.72 26.77
CA MET A 107 19.52 -3.66 25.66
C MET A 107 18.51 -3.15 24.61
N PRO A 108 18.89 -3.07 23.32
CA PRO A 108 17.94 -2.82 22.25
C PRO A 108 17.07 -4.05 22.02
N ILE A 109 15.79 -3.83 21.81
CA ILE A 109 14.79 -4.89 21.65
C ILE A 109 13.83 -4.57 20.51
N LEU A 110 13.17 -5.61 20.02
CA LEU A 110 11.99 -5.54 19.17
C LEU A 110 10.79 -6.11 19.94
N VAL A 111 9.76 -5.29 20.16
CA VAL A 111 8.46 -5.77 20.65
C VAL A 111 7.57 -5.97 19.44
N TYR A 112 7.02 -7.17 19.26
CA TYR A 112 6.36 -7.52 18.00
C TYR A 112 5.24 -8.55 18.17
N GLY A 113 4.31 -8.60 17.22
CA GLY A 113 3.20 -9.54 17.23
C GLY A 113 2.26 -9.37 16.04
N PHE A 114 1.29 -10.28 15.97
CA PHE A 114 0.30 -10.40 14.90
C PHE A 114 0.95 -10.72 13.55
N ASN A 115 1.33 -11.99 13.38
CA ASN A 115 1.84 -12.48 12.11
C ASN A 115 0.69 -12.66 11.12
N GLN A 116 0.81 -12.10 9.93
CA GLN A 116 -0.24 -12.08 8.92
C GLN A 116 -0.11 -13.21 7.91
N ASP A 117 1.00 -13.95 7.90
CA ASP A 117 1.25 -14.94 6.85
C ASP A 117 2.08 -16.12 7.38
N SER A 118 1.86 -17.30 6.81
CA SER A 118 2.71 -18.47 7.03
C SER A 118 3.77 -18.68 5.97
N GLN A 119 3.71 -17.90 4.89
CA GLN A 119 4.58 -18.02 3.74
C GLN A 119 5.59 -16.87 3.69
N GLY A 120 6.80 -17.23 3.28
CA GLY A 120 7.88 -16.29 3.05
C GLY A 120 8.67 -15.95 4.32
N TYR A 121 9.75 -15.21 4.12
CA TYR A 121 10.69 -14.84 5.17
C TYR A 121 11.22 -13.42 4.86
N PRO A 122 11.42 -12.53 5.86
CA PRO A 122 11.09 -12.69 7.28
C PRO A 122 9.57 -12.86 7.53
N PRO A 123 9.15 -13.20 8.75
CA PRO A 123 7.73 -13.24 9.12
C PRO A 123 7.01 -11.91 8.85
N SER A 124 5.77 -11.97 8.37
CA SER A 124 4.93 -10.81 8.05
C SER A 124 4.27 -10.24 9.31
N ILE A 125 5.07 -9.67 10.21
CA ILE A 125 4.61 -9.18 11.51
C ILE A 125 3.94 -7.81 11.37
N ARG A 126 2.65 -7.71 11.68
CA ARG A 126 1.91 -6.45 11.54
C ARG A 126 2.39 -5.36 12.49
N TYR A 127 2.49 -5.70 13.77
CA TYR A 127 2.81 -4.73 14.82
C TYR A 127 4.20 -5.03 15.33
N PHE A 128 5.11 -4.09 15.14
CA PHE A 128 6.47 -4.19 15.63
C PHE A 128 6.98 -2.80 15.98
N GLU A 129 7.81 -2.74 17.02
CA GLU A 129 8.39 -1.51 17.54
C GLU A 129 9.76 -1.79 18.14
N ARG A 130 10.75 -0.98 17.79
CA ARG A 130 12.05 -0.99 18.46
C ARG A 130 11.98 -0.18 19.76
N ASN A 131 12.65 -0.66 20.79
CA ASN A 131 12.73 0.03 22.08
C ASN A 131 14.03 -0.33 22.79
N THR A 132 14.23 0.22 23.98
CA THR A 132 15.36 -0.08 24.85
C THR A 132 14.86 -0.38 26.24
N ILE A 133 15.45 -1.40 26.88
CA ILE A 133 15.12 -1.74 28.26
C ILE A 133 15.81 -0.75 29.21
N VAL A 134 15.05 -0.09 30.08
CA VAL A 134 15.61 0.80 31.12
C VAL A 134 15.71 0.11 32.48
N LYS A 135 14.84 -0.88 32.75
CA LYS A 135 14.86 -1.64 34.01
C LYS A 135 14.38 -3.07 33.80
N VAL A 136 15.01 -4.00 34.51
CA VAL A 136 14.64 -5.42 34.55
C VAL A 136 14.15 -5.77 35.96
N GLY A 137 12.92 -6.27 36.06
CA GLY A 137 12.34 -6.87 37.26
C GLY A 137 12.41 -8.41 37.22
N ALA A 138 11.67 -9.08 38.10
CA ALA A 138 11.65 -10.55 38.15
C ALA A 138 10.99 -11.18 36.91
N ASP A 139 9.88 -10.61 36.46
CA ASP A 139 9.07 -11.03 35.30
C ASP A 139 8.65 -9.84 34.42
N THR A 140 9.16 -8.65 34.71
CA THR A 140 8.77 -7.40 34.07
C THR A 140 9.97 -6.68 33.47
N LEU A 141 9.75 -6.02 32.34
CA LEU A 141 10.71 -5.20 31.65
C LEU A 141 10.11 -3.79 31.50
N GLU A 142 10.86 -2.78 31.92
CA GLU A 142 10.49 -1.37 31.72
C GLU A 142 11.22 -0.84 30.49
N LEU A 143 10.48 -0.17 29.62
CA LEU A 143 10.91 0.33 28.33
C LEU A 143 11.25 1.82 28.39
N ALA A 144 12.13 2.28 27.50
CA ALA A 144 12.52 3.69 27.40
C ALA A 144 11.41 4.57 26.81
N ALA A 145 10.60 4.02 25.91
CA ALA A 145 9.47 4.70 25.29
C ALA A 145 8.18 3.90 25.47
N PRO A 146 7.01 4.56 25.59
CA PRO A 146 5.73 3.85 25.66
C PRO A 146 5.47 3.13 24.33
N LEU A 147 4.86 1.94 24.38
CA LEU A 147 4.45 1.19 23.19
C LEU A 147 3.39 1.99 22.41
N ARG A 148 3.49 2.07 21.09
CA ARG A 148 2.47 2.71 20.24
C ARG A 148 1.35 1.74 19.89
N ASN A 149 1.63 0.44 19.86
CA ASN A 149 0.65 -0.59 19.56
C ASN A 149 0.15 -1.29 20.83
N THR A 150 -1.10 -1.77 20.76
CA THR A 150 -1.62 -2.76 21.69
C THR A 150 -1.18 -4.15 21.23
N TYR A 151 -0.83 -5.01 22.19
CA TYR A 151 -0.47 -6.40 21.95
C TYR A 151 -1.42 -7.30 22.73
N ASP A 152 -2.02 -8.28 22.07
CA ASP A 152 -2.97 -9.21 22.68
C ASP A 152 -2.35 -10.62 22.77
N ALA A 153 -2.14 -11.10 23.99
CA ALA A 153 -1.55 -12.41 24.24
C ALA A 153 -2.36 -13.58 23.66
N ARG A 154 -3.62 -13.35 23.26
CA ARG A 154 -4.48 -14.33 22.58
C ARG A 154 -4.17 -14.49 21.09
N TRP A 155 -3.32 -13.64 20.49
CA TRP A 155 -2.91 -13.84 19.10
C TRP A 155 -2.21 -15.18 18.94
N ALA A 156 -2.63 -15.94 17.91
CA ALA A 156 -2.07 -17.25 17.65
C ALA A 156 -0.67 -17.15 17.05
N ASP A 157 0.12 -18.17 17.35
CA ASP A 157 1.30 -18.45 16.55
C ASP A 157 0.93 -19.14 15.25
N ILE A 158 1.61 -18.71 14.20
CA ILE A 158 1.52 -19.28 12.87
C ILE A 158 2.90 -19.84 12.54
N ALA A 159 2.94 -21.14 12.24
CA ALA A 159 4.17 -21.81 11.80
C ALA A 159 4.64 -21.23 10.46
N GLN A 160 5.92 -20.85 10.38
CA GLN A 160 6.54 -20.33 9.16
C GLN A 160 7.15 -21.46 8.32
N ASN A 161 6.86 -21.48 7.01
CA ASN A 161 7.52 -22.29 5.97
C ASN A 161 7.72 -23.81 6.29
N GLY A 162 6.88 -24.42 7.13
CA GLY A 162 7.10 -25.79 7.63
C GLY A 162 6.24 -26.88 6.98
N SER A 163 6.87 -28.04 6.69
CA SER A 163 6.17 -29.32 6.67
C SER A 163 5.76 -29.71 8.10
N GLU A 164 4.79 -30.62 8.27
CA GLU A 164 4.07 -30.83 9.55
C GLU A 164 4.92 -31.11 10.81
N ARG A 165 6.22 -31.43 10.67
CA ARG A 165 7.11 -31.81 11.78
C ARG A 165 7.84 -30.65 12.48
N ASP A 166 7.95 -29.46 11.88
CA ASP A 166 8.72 -28.31 12.44
C ASP A 166 7.85 -27.21 13.09
N ARG A 167 6.56 -27.48 13.28
CA ARG A 167 5.48 -26.47 13.49
C ARG A 167 5.61 -25.52 14.70
N MET A 168 6.53 -25.74 15.66
CA MET A 168 6.60 -24.90 16.87
C MET A 168 7.88 -24.06 17.00
N ALA A 169 9.02 -24.52 16.47
CA ALA A 169 10.28 -23.79 16.62
C ALA A 169 10.30 -22.50 15.75
N SER A 170 9.64 -22.53 14.57
CA SER A 170 9.56 -21.41 13.64
C SER A 170 8.25 -20.60 13.72
N ALA A 171 7.46 -20.79 14.79
CA ALA A 171 6.13 -20.20 14.86
C ALA A 171 6.15 -18.77 15.41
N THR A 172 5.53 -17.85 14.66
CA THR A 172 5.43 -16.43 15.01
C THR A 172 3.99 -15.96 14.95
N GLY A 173 3.62 -15.02 15.81
CA GLY A 173 2.30 -14.35 15.75
C GLY A 173 1.81 -13.89 17.11
N ALA A 174 1.97 -14.71 18.15
CA ALA A 174 1.75 -14.25 19.52
C ALA A 174 2.72 -13.11 19.88
N PRO A 175 2.31 -12.14 20.72
CA PRO A 175 3.18 -11.04 21.13
C PRO A 175 4.46 -11.51 21.81
N ARG A 176 5.58 -10.90 21.44
CA ARG A 176 6.90 -11.24 21.93
C ARG A 176 7.80 -10.02 22.06
N ILE A 177 8.87 -10.22 22.82
CA ILE A 177 10.02 -9.33 22.91
C ILE A 177 11.27 -10.08 22.50
N LEU A 178 11.98 -9.55 21.51
CA LEU A 178 13.19 -10.13 20.94
C LEU A 178 14.37 -9.21 21.24
N SER A 179 15.47 -9.76 21.78
CA SER A 179 16.71 -9.01 21.93
C SER A 179 17.32 -8.74 20.55
N LEU A 180 17.70 -7.49 20.27
CA LEU A 180 18.46 -7.10 19.08
C LEU A 180 19.97 -7.04 19.33
N ASP A 181 20.39 -7.57 20.49
CA ASP A 181 21.78 -7.63 20.94
C ASP A 181 22.00 -8.94 21.72
N ARG A 182 22.42 -9.98 20.99
CA ARG A 182 22.52 -11.36 21.48
C ARG A 182 23.69 -12.11 20.84
N ALA A 183 24.00 -13.28 21.38
CA ALA A 183 25.14 -14.07 20.92
C ALA A 183 24.97 -14.51 19.47
N GLY A 184 25.66 -13.84 18.54
CA GLY A 184 25.57 -14.11 17.11
C GLY A 184 24.76 -13.08 16.31
N PHE A 185 24.15 -12.09 16.97
CA PHE A 185 23.44 -10.98 16.31
C PHE A 185 23.60 -9.66 17.07
N HIS A 186 24.04 -8.63 16.36
CA HIS A 186 23.99 -7.26 16.85
C HIS A 186 23.45 -6.37 15.72
N ILE A 187 22.44 -5.57 16.03
CA ILE A 187 21.96 -4.56 15.09
C ILE A 187 23.06 -3.52 14.83
N ALA A 188 23.22 -3.10 13.58
CA ALA A 188 24.10 -1.99 13.24
C ALA A 188 23.44 -0.66 13.65
N LYS A 189 24.21 0.29 14.20
CA LYS A 189 23.70 1.62 14.53
C LYS A 189 23.54 2.46 13.25
N ARG A 190 24.55 2.43 12.37
CA ARG A 190 24.55 3.24 11.15
C ARG A 190 25.39 2.63 10.04
N VAL A 191 24.84 2.57 8.83
CA VAL A 191 25.56 2.17 7.63
C VAL A 191 25.34 3.21 6.54
N VAL A 192 26.42 3.80 6.03
CA VAL A 192 26.38 4.77 4.93
C VAL A 192 27.13 4.20 3.73
N LEU A 193 26.49 4.19 2.57
CA LEU A 193 27.03 3.68 1.31
C LEU A 193 27.00 4.80 0.27
N ASP A 194 28.17 5.24 -0.19
CA ASP A 194 28.31 6.33 -1.17
C ASP A 194 29.00 5.85 -2.45
N ASP A 195 28.42 6.19 -3.60
CA ASP A 195 29.05 6.05 -4.92
C ASP A 195 29.50 4.61 -5.20
N LEU A 196 28.57 3.65 -5.09
CA LEU A 196 28.80 2.22 -5.33
C LEU A 196 27.87 1.67 -6.40
N GLU A 197 28.40 0.87 -7.32
CA GLU A 197 27.60 0.06 -8.25
C GLU A 197 27.65 -1.42 -7.85
N PHE A 198 26.49 -2.06 -7.73
CA PHE A 198 26.34 -3.48 -7.45
C PHE A 198 26.07 -4.24 -8.74
N LEU A 199 26.99 -5.13 -9.12
CA LEU A 199 26.97 -5.88 -10.38
C LEU A 199 26.61 -7.35 -10.17
N SER A 200 25.92 -7.91 -11.17
CA SER A 200 25.67 -9.35 -11.27
C SER A 200 26.99 -10.11 -11.49
N SER A 201 27.03 -11.32 -10.94
CA SER A 201 28.11 -12.29 -11.18
C SER A 201 28.03 -12.97 -12.56
N ARG A 202 26.89 -12.85 -13.25
CA ARG A 202 26.61 -13.48 -14.55
C ARG A 202 26.81 -12.48 -15.69
N ASP A 203 27.48 -12.92 -16.76
CA ASP A 203 27.72 -12.12 -17.97
C ASP A 203 26.46 -11.85 -18.83
N ASN A 204 25.29 -12.40 -18.45
CA ASN A 204 24.05 -12.21 -19.21
C ASN A 204 23.24 -11.02 -18.67
N HIS A 205 23.33 -9.92 -19.40
CA HIS A 205 22.42 -8.78 -19.35
C HIS A 205 21.14 -9.13 -20.14
N ASP A 206 20.00 -9.25 -19.45
CA ASP A 206 18.78 -8.46 -19.74
C ASP A 206 17.44 -9.15 -19.44
N ASP A 207 17.33 -10.49 -19.30
CA ASP A 207 15.98 -11.09 -19.19
C ASP A 207 15.66 -11.87 -17.89
N ASP A 208 16.65 -12.41 -17.16
CA ASP A 208 16.42 -13.23 -15.94
C ASP A 208 17.29 -12.78 -14.75
N VAL A 209 17.03 -11.58 -14.21
CA VAL A 209 17.63 -11.15 -12.94
C VAL A 209 16.91 -11.86 -11.79
N ASN A 210 17.59 -12.80 -11.13
CA ASN A 210 17.08 -13.39 -9.88
C ASN A 210 17.45 -12.50 -8.68
N SER A 211 16.77 -12.73 -7.55
CA SER A 211 16.92 -11.95 -6.31
C SER A 211 18.34 -11.88 -5.73
N LEU A 212 19.27 -12.72 -6.20
CA LEU A 212 20.62 -12.83 -5.65
C LEU A 212 21.67 -12.04 -6.44
N ASP A 213 21.44 -11.83 -7.75
CA ASP A 213 22.46 -11.35 -8.67
C ASP A 213 22.48 -9.81 -8.78
N GLY A 214 23.59 -9.19 -8.36
CA GLY A 214 23.75 -7.73 -8.37
C GLY A 214 22.92 -7.00 -7.31
N SER A 215 22.42 -7.74 -6.33
CA SER A 215 21.53 -7.25 -5.29
C SER A 215 22.24 -6.58 -4.11
N LEU A 216 21.49 -5.78 -3.37
CA LEU A 216 21.89 -5.20 -2.09
C LEU A 216 20.84 -5.55 -1.04
N TYR A 217 21.27 -6.26 0.01
CA TYR A 217 20.43 -6.66 1.13
C TYR A 217 20.68 -5.70 2.29
N ALA A 218 19.76 -4.75 2.46
CA ALA A 218 19.84 -3.66 3.43
C ALA A 218 19.11 -4.04 4.71
N PHE A 219 19.73 -4.93 5.49
CA PHE A 219 19.14 -5.56 6.67
C PHE A 219 19.72 -5.02 7.98
N SER A 220 18.89 -4.97 9.02
CA SER A 220 19.26 -4.87 10.44
C SER A 220 20.28 -3.82 10.81
N ALA A 221 19.89 -2.57 10.50
CA ALA A 221 20.47 -1.39 11.10
C ALA A 221 19.39 -0.41 11.62
N ASP A 222 19.75 0.43 12.60
CA ASP A 222 18.91 1.54 13.03
C ASP A 222 18.78 2.61 11.92
N LEU A 223 19.87 2.84 11.17
CA LEU A 223 19.91 3.75 10.03
C LEU A 223 20.79 3.18 8.89
N ILE A 224 20.23 3.11 7.69
CA ILE A 224 20.96 2.84 6.44
C ILE A 224 20.78 4.05 5.53
N VAL A 225 21.88 4.58 5.01
CA VAL A 225 21.86 5.67 4.03
C VAL A 225 22.62 5.22 2.78
N CYS A 226 21.96 5.26 1.64
CA CYS A 226 22.53 4.93 0.34
C CYS A 226 22.51 6.18 -0.53
N ASN A 227 23.67 6.72 -0.91
CA ASN A 227 23.77 7.91 -1.75
C ASN A 227 24.43 7.58 -3.07
N ARG A 228 23.78 7.95 -4.18
CA ARG A 228 24.31 7.78 -5.54
C ARG A 228 24.77 6.34 -5.81
N ILE A 229 24.00 5.38 -5.34
CA ILE A 229 24.29 3.96 -5.61
C ILE A 229 23.57 3.51 -6.88
N ARG A 230 24.09 2.45 -7.49
CA ARG A 230 23.46 1.76 -8.60
C ARG A 230 23.28 0.29 -8.25
N VAL A 231 22.04 -0.15 -8.09
CA VAL A 231 21.72 -1.56 -7.84
C VAL A 231 21.14 -2.15 -9.12
N ASN A 232 21.93 -2.97 -9.82
CA ASN A 232 21.48 -3.60 -11.05
C ASN A 232 20.61 -4.85 -10.80
N GLY A 233 20.68 -5.42 -9.59
CA GLY A 233 19.81 -6.50 -9.11
C GLY A 233 18.63 -5.99 -8.28
N TYR A 234 18.32 -6.75 -7.22
CA TYR A 234 17.29 -6.40 -6.25
C TYR A 234 17.84 -5.58 -5.08
N PHE A 235 17.09 -4.58 -4.67
CA PHE A 235 17.26 -3.90 -3.39
C PHE A 235 16.22 -4.44 -2.40
N TYR A 236 16.71 -5.06 -1.33
CA TYR A 236 15.92 -5.66 -0.25
C TYR A 236 16.08 -4.86 1.05
N PRO A 237 15.32 -3.78 1.25
CA PRO A 237 15.21 -3.15 2.57
C PRO A 237 14.37 -4.03 3.49
N SER A 238 14.95 -4.50 4.60
CA SER A 238 14.26 -5.37 5.56
C SER A 238 14.78 -5.15 6.97
N ALA A 239 13.96 -5.50 7.97
CA ALA A 239 14.34 -5.59 9.38
C ALA A 239 15.24 -4.45 9.85
N SER A 240 14.82 -3.20 9.65
CA SER A 240 15.65 -2.01 9.89
C SER A 240 14.83 -0.88 10.48
N GLY A 241 15.49 0.10 11.10
CA GLY A 241 14.85 1.32 11.53
C GLY A 241 14.48 2.20 10.34
N THR A 242 15.42 3.04 9.93
CA THR A 242 15.24 3.94 8.79
C THR A 242 16.20 3.58 7.67
N ILE A 243 15.69 3.52 6.45
CA ILE A 243 16.49 3.34 5.24
C ILE A 243 16.24 4.55 4.34
N VAL A 244 17.29 5.30 4.01
CA VAL A 244 17.22 6.47 3.13
C VAL A 244 18.05 6.20 1.89
N VAL A 245 17.44 6.30 0.72
CA VAL A 245 18.11 6.14 -0.57
C VAL A 245 18.00 7.43 -1.35
N ASN A 246 19.14 8.01 -1.73
CA ASN A 246 19.24 9.32 -2.36
C ASN A 246 19.94 9.21 -3.71
N ASP A 247 19.41 9.91 -4.72
CA ASP A 247 20.10 10.16 -6.00
C ASP A 247 20.59 8.87 -6.69
N SER A 248 19.82 7.78 -6.56
CA SER A 248 20.26 6.43 -6.89
C SER A 248 19.44 5.80 -8.02
N TYR A 249 20.04 4.83 -8.71
CA TYR A 249 19.32 3.95 -9.63
C TYR A 249 19.14 2.58 -8.99
N ILE A 250 17.91 2.07 -9.01
CA ILE A 250 17.59 0.73 -8.51
C ILE A 250 16.77 0.00 -9.56
N ARG A 251 17.26 -1.14 -10.06
CA ARG A 251 16.53 -1.89 -11.08
C ARG A 251 15.27 -2.51 -10.52
N PHE A 252 15.36 -3.23 -9.40
CA PHE A 252 14.24 -3.87 -8.72
C PHE A 252 14.26 -3.50 -7.24
N VAL A 253 13.15 -2.96 -6.73
CA VAL A 253 12.90 -2.75 -5.30
C VAL A 253 11.85 -3.75 -4.86
N GLU A 254 12.20 -4.58 -3.90
CA GLU A 254 11.23 -5.39 -3.15
C GLU A 254 11.26 -4.91 -1.70
N ASN A 255 10.31 -4.06 -1.32
CA ASN A 255 10.25 -3.58 0.06
C ASN A 255 9.85 -4.76 0.96
N ASP A 256 10.79 -5.23 1.74
CA ASP A 256 10.61 -6.39 2.59
C ASP A 256 10.21 -5.95 4.01
N LYS A 257 10.00 -6.90 4.91
CA LYS A 257 9.23 -6.70 6.15
C LYS A 257 10.04 -6.03 7.26
N LEU A 258 9.34 -5.59 8.31
CA LEU A 258 9.91 -5.12 9.59
C LEU A 258 10.76 -3.86 9.47
N VAL A 259 10.35 -2.94 8.61
CA VAL A 259 11.03 -1.64 8.45
C VAL A 259 10.16 -0.51 8.99
N ASP A 260 10.72 0.33 9.87
CA ASP A 260 9.95 1.47 10.40
C ASP A 260 9.73 2.54 9.33
N ARG A 261 10.76 2.87 8.54
CA ARG A 261 10.67 3.91 7.52
C ARG A 261 11.62 3.66 6.36
N ILE A 262 11.11 3.79 5.14
CA ILE A 262 11.93 3.80 3.92
C ILE A 262 11.69 5.11 3.18
N GLU A 263 12.76 5.77 2.76
CA GLU A 263 12.72 6.97 1.93
C GLU A 263 13.48 6.76 0.63
N TYR A 264 12.84 7.04 -0.50
CA TYR A 264 13.47 7.09 -1.81
C TYR A 264 13.41 8.53 -2.32
N ASN A 265 14.55 9.20 -2.42
CA ASN A 265 14.65 10.61 -2.77
C ASN A 265 15.44 10.78 -4.07
N ARG A 266 14.83 11.41 -5.08
CA ARG A 266 15.49 11.67 -6.38
C ARG A 266 16.05 10.39 -7.02
N CYS A 267 15.31 9.30 -6.88
CA CYS A 267 15.72 7.98 -7.39
C CYS A 267 15.07 7.70 -8.75
N GLN A 268 15.74 6.85 -9.52
CA GLN A 268 15.17 6.19 -10.68
C GLN A 268 15.01 4.71 -10.35
N ILE A 269 13.77 4.25 -10.30
CA ILE A 269 13.41 2.90 -9.88
C ILE A 269 12.76 2.18 -11.06
N GLY A 270 13.36 1.07 -11.48
CA GLY A 270 12.83 0.26 -12.57
C GLY A 270 11.50 -0.37 -12.19
N PHE A 271 11.54 -1.31 -11.24
CA PHE A 271 10.38 -2.02 -10.71
C PHE A 271 10.29 -1.81 -9.20
N PHE A 272 9.07 -1.57 -8.70
CA PHE A 272 8.80 -1.30 -7.29
C PHE A 272 7.68 -2.22 -6.81
N SER A 273 7.86 -2.91 -5.69
CA SER A 273 6.83 -3.79 -5.13
C SER A 273 6.90 -3.96 -3.60
N ASN A 274 5.87 -4.61 -3.09
CA ASN A 274 5.73 -5.13 -1.72
C ASN A 274 5.71 -4.01 -0.65
N GLY A 275 6.17 -4.33 0.56
CA GLY A 275 6.02 -3.55 1.76
C GLY A 275 5.10 -4.13 2.84
N PRO A 276 4.75 -5.44 2.89
CA PRO A 276 3.98 -5.96 4.02
C PRO A 276 4.82 -5.77 5.28
N ALA A 277 4.18 -5.40 6.40
CA ALA A 277 4.89 -5.10 7.64
C ALA A 277 5.96 -3.98 7.51
N VAL A 278 5.77 -3.00 6.63
CA VAL A 278 6.51 -1.73 6.65
C VAL A 278 5.62 -0.63 7.20
N ASN A 279 6.11 0.13 8.19
CA ASN A 279 5.31 1.16 8.85
C ASN A 279 5.10 2.40 7.98
N ARG A 280 6.13 2.82 7.22
CA ARG A 280 6.04 3.96 6.30
C ARG A 280 7.01 3.85 5.12
N ILE A 281 6.51 4.13 3.93
CA ILE A 281 7.31 4.32 2.71
C ILE A 281 7.05 5.73 2.20
N VAL A 282 8.12 6.47 1.90
CA VAL A 282 8.03 7.79 1.28
C VAL A 282 8.88 7.80 0.02
N VAL A 283 8.29 8.18 -1.11
CA VAL A 283 8.97 8.33 -2.39
C VAL A 283 8.86 9.79 -2.81
N ASN A 284 9.99 10.48 -2.95
CA ASN A 284 10.05 11.92 -3.21
C ASN A 284 10.82 12.20 -4.50
N ASN A 285 10.26 13.03 -5.38
CA ASN A 285 10.92 13.56 -6.57
C ASN A 285 11.60 12.47 -7.42
N SER A 286 10.97 11.30 -7.52
CA SER A 286 11.56 10.09 -8.11
C SER A 286 10.77 9.64 -9.33
N THR A 287 11.38 8.77 -10.14
CA THR A 287 10.73 8.14 -11.29
C THR A 287 10.59 6.64 -11.05
N ILE A 288 9.40 6.11 -11.29
CA ILE A 288 9.08 4.68 -11.27
C ILE A 288 8.74 4.27 -12.72
N GLU A 289 9.57 3.42 -13.30
CA GLU A 289 9.52 3.08 -14.74
C GLU A 289 8.42 2.05 -15.05
N GLU A 290 8.22 1.08 -14.16
CA GLU A 290 7.23 0.00 -14.31
C GLU A 290 6.04 0.19 -13.36
N PRO A 291 4.82 -0.21 -13.77
CA PRO A 291 3.68 -0.24 -12.85
C PRO A 291 3.98 -1.06 -11.58
N ILE A 292 3.51 -0.57 -10.44
CA ILE A 292 3.64 -1.22 -9.13
C ILE A 292 2.54 -2.28 -9.01
N PRO A 293 2.86 -3.59 -9.07
CA PRO A 293 1.84 -4.63 -9.09
C PRO A 293 1.24 -4.91 -7.71
N ILE A 294 1.97 -4.56 -6.63
CA ILE A 294 1.59 -4.80 -5.24
C ILE A 294 2.27 -3.75 -4.37
N ILE A 295 1.51 -2.99 -3.60
CA ILE A 295 1.97 -2.22 -2.43
C ILE A 295 1.14 -2.61 -1.21
N SER A 296 1.78 -2.80 -0.05
CA SER A 296 1.10 -3.27 1.17
C SER A 296 1.69 -2.77 2.50
N CYS A 297 2.26 -1.56 2.52
CA CYS A 297 2.73 -0.94 3.75
C CYS A 297 1.62 -0.18 4.48
N ARG A 298 1.82 0.06 5.79
CA ARG A 298 0.84 0.77 6.62
C ARG A 298 0.60 2.20 6.14
N ASN A 299 1.66 2.92 5.77
CA ASN A 299 1.56 4.26 5.20
C ASN A 299 2.46 4.38 3.97
N VAL A 300 1.96 4.92 2.87
CA VAL A 300 2.77 5.27 1.70
C VAL A 300 2.48 6.68 1.22
N GLU A 301 3.55 7.38 0.85
CA GLU A 301 3.49 8.72 0.24
C GLU A 301 4.32 8.73 -1.03
N PHE A 302 3.71 9.14 -2.14
CA PHE A 302 4.35 9.42 -3.42
C PHE A 302 4.28 10.92 -3.69
N ASN A 303 5.35 11.65 -3.38
CA ASN A 303 5.45 13.10 -3.54
C ASN A 303 6.27 13.45 -4.78
N ASP A 304 5.66 14.15 -5.73
CA ASP A 304 6.31 14.59 -6.97
C ASP A 304 6.92 13.41 -7.76
N VAL A 305 6.23 12.28 -7.77
CA VAL A 305 6.69 11.03 -8.41
C VAL A 305 6.21 10.96 -9.84
N THR A 306 7.10 10.63 -10.76
CA THR A 306 6.76 10.32 -12.16
C THR A 306 6.59 8.82 -12.35
N PHE A 307 5.43 8.39 -12.84
CA PHE A 307 5.12 7.01 -13.21
C PHE A 307 5.11 6.88 -14.74
N ASP A 308 6.05 6.10 -15.29
CA ASP A 308 6.24 5.99 -16.74
C ASP A 308 5.33 4.91 -17.38
N GLY A 309 5.17 3.76 -16.72
CA GLY A 309 4.24 2.69 -17.13
C GLY A 309 4.65 1.93 -18.40
N ALA A 310 5.78 2.26 -19.04
CA ALA A 310 6.10 1.87 -20.40
C ALA A 310 6.48 0.38 -20.61
N ARG A 311 6.80 -0.36 -19.55
CA ARG A 311 7.51 -1.65 -19.64
C ARG A 311 6.68 -2.91 -19.41
N ARG A 312 5.47 -2.82 -18.82
CA ARG A 312 4.61 -4.00 -18.57
C ARG A 312 3.12 -3.68 -18.72
N PRO A 313 2.33 -4.59 -19.33
CA PRO A 313 0.86 -4.47 -19.29
C PRO A 313 0.38 -4.47 -17.83
N ALA A 314 -0.42 -3.48 -17.46
CA ALA A 314 -1.02 -3.37 -16.14
C ALA A 314 -2.41 -2.76 -16.24
N SER A 315 -3.22 -2.97 -15.20
CA SER A 315 -4.54 -2.36 -15.06
C SER A 315 -4.50 -0.99 -14.36
N ALA A 316 -3.37 -0.62 -13.75
CA ALA A 316 -3.13 0.66 -13.10
C ALA A 316 -1.62 0.91 -12.91
N PHE A 317 -1.22 2.15 -12.63
CA PHE A 317 0.15 2.47 -12.22
C PHE A 317 0.50 1.90 -10.83
N VAL A 318 -0.45 1.89 -9.90
CA VAL A 318 -0.26 1.36 -8.54
C VAL A 318 -1.38 0.42 -8.14
N THR A 319 -1.04 -0.81 -7.76
CA THR A 319 -2.02 -1.79 -7.26
C THR A 319 -1.88 -1.99 -5.76
N LEU A 320 -2.92 -1.64 -5.00
CA LEU A 320 -2.94 -1.84 -3.54
C LEU A 320 -3.37 -3.27 -3.20
N SER A 321 -2.59 -3.95 -2.36
CA SER A 321 -2.75 -5.39 -2.06
C SER A 321 -3.50 -5.67 -0.75
N PHE A 322 -4.17 -6.82 -0.69
CA PHE A 322 -4.90 -7.32 0.49
C PHE A 322 -4.01 -7.98 1.56
N SER A 323 -2.69 -7.96 1.38
CA SER A 323 -1.76 -8.64 2.30
C SER A 323 -1.60 -7.90 3.63
N THR A 324 -1.89 -6.60 3.72
CA THR A 324 -1.83 -5.80 4.95
C THR A 324 -2.80 -4.61 4.89
N PRO A 325 -3.52 -4.29 5.98
CA PRO A 325 -4.33 -3.09 6.09
C PRO A 325 -3.46 -1.84 5.98
N MET A 326 -3.87 -0.92 5.12
CA MET A 326 -3.17 0.33 4.87
C MET A 326 -3.91 1.46 5.59
N GLU A 327 -3.22 2.18 6.46
CA GLU A 327 -3.78 3.34 7.17
C GLU A 327 -3.86 4.57 6.27
N SER A 328 -2.88 4.76 5.39
CA SER A 328 -2.82 5.92 4.50
C SER A 328 -2.06 5.66 3.21
N VAL A 329 -2.64 6.05 2.09
CA VAL A 329 -2.00 6.14 0.78
C VAL A 329 -2.13 7.57 0.29
N VAL A 330 -1.01 8.24 0.05
CA VAL A 330 -0.99 9.63 -0.42
C VAL A 330 -0.25 9.70 -1.75
N PHE A 331 -0.90 10.26 -2.76
CA PHE A 331 -0.28 10.70 -4.00
C PHE A 331 -0.30 12.21 -4.01
N ASN A 332 0.86 12.85 -3.96
CA ASN A 332 0.97 14.30 -3.96
C ASN A 332 1.75 14.74 -5.20
N ARG A 333 1.06 15.46 -6.09
CA ARG A 333 1.53 15.86 -7.42
C ARG A 333 2.12 14.69 -8.24
N PRO A 334 1.43 13.54 -8.35
CA PRO A 334 1.91 12.46 -9.19
C PRO A 334 1.93 12.89 -10.67
N ARG A 335 2.96 12.49 -11.41
CA ARG A 335 3.08 12.71 -12.86
C ARG A 335 2.91 11.37 -13.58
N LEU A 336 1.92 11.24 -14.44
CA LEU A 336 1.57 10.00 -15.13
C LEU A 336 1.93 10.10 -16.60
N VAL A 337 2.89 9.33 -17.08
CA VAL A 337 3.28 9.36 -18.49
C VAL A 337 2.33 8.50 -19.29
N SER A 338 1.74 9.04 -20.36
CA SER A 338 0.85 8.27 -21.22
C SER A 338 1.65 7.22 -22.01
N SER A 339 1.24 5.95 -21.95
CA SER A 339 1.86 4.87 -22.71
C SER A 339 0.88 4.35 -23.76
N ARG A 340 1.32 4.26 -25.03
CA ARG A 340 0.56 3.62 -26.13
C ARG A 340 -0.87 4.14 -26.37
N GLY A 341 -1.08 5.45 -26.21
CA GLY A 341 -2.34 6.11 -26.56
C GLY A 341 -3.48 5.98 -25.54
N THR A 342 -3.23 5.40 -24.36
CA THR A 342 -4.18 5.38 -23.24
C THR A 342 -3.44 5.56 -21.91
N THR A 343 -3.92 6.44 -21.04
CA THR A 343 -3.39 6.56 -19.68
C THR A 343 -3.94 5.44 -18.79
N LEU A 344 -3.08 4.76 -18.05
CA LEU A 344 -3.52 3.78 -17.05
C LEU A 344 -4.20 4.49 -15.87
N PRO A 345 -5.19 3.86 -15.22
CA PRO A 345 -5.67 4.27 -13.90
C PRO A 345 -4.49 4.53 -12.95
N LEU A 346 -4.54 5.59 -12.13
CA LEU A 346 -3.48 5.84 -11.14
C LEU A 346 -3.37 4.66 -10.17
N THR A 347 -4.52 4.16 -9.73
CA THR A 347 -4.53 3.10 -8.73
C THR A 347 -5.75 2.17 -8.87
N THR A 348 -5.53 0.90 -8.54
CA THR A 348 -6.53 -0.15 -8.44
C THR A 348 -6.31 -1.00 -7.19
N GLY A 349 -7.30 -1.77 -6.80
CA GLY A 349 -7.20 -2.67 -5.65
C GLY A 349 -7.68 -1.99 -4.36
N GLY A 350 -6.99 -2.24 -3.26
CA GLY A 350 -7.40 -1.80 -1.92
C GLY A 350 -8.48 -2.68 -1.33
N GLY A 351 -9.19 -3.45 -2.17
CA GLY A 351 -9.97 -4.63 -1.81
C GLY A 351 -11.10 -4.37 -0.83
N VAL A 352 -11.95 -5.38 -0.68
CA VAL A 352 -12.81 -5.50 0.48
C VAL A 352 -12.68 -6.91 1.00
N VAL A 353 -12.56 -7.04 2.32
CA VAL A 353 -12.70 -8.35 2.94
C VAL A 353 -14.17 -8.59 3.25
N ARG A 354 -14.72 -9.71 2.77
CA ARG A 354 -16.07 -10.16 3.11
C ARG A 354 -15.98 -11.18 4.23
N ILE A 355 -16.64 -10.89 5.34
CA ILE A 355 -16.59 -11.68 6.58
C ILE A 355 -17.98 -12.26 6.80
N LYS A 356 -18.11 -13.59 6.62
CA LYS A 356 -19.34 -14.29 6.95
C LYS A 356 -19.33 -14.67 8.42
N VAL A 357 -20.29 -14.18 9.18
CA VAL A 357 -20.45 -14.53 10.60
C VAL A 357 -20.93 -15.97 10.74
N THR A 358 -20.21 -16.78 11.50
CA THR A 358 -20.54 -18.19 11.78
C THR A 358 -20.96 -18.43 13.23
N GLY A 359 -20.70 -17.47 14.10
CA GLY A 359 -21.16 -17.44 15.49
C GLY A 359 -21.11 -16.03 16.05
N THR A 360 -21.79 -15.79 17.16
CA THR A 360 -21.82 -14.49 17.84
C THR A 360 -21.85 -14.69 19.35
N GLU A 361 -21.08 -13.88 20.06
CA GLU A 361 -21.16 -13.68 21.51
C GLU A 361 -21.21 -12.16 21.78
N THR A 362 -21.48 -11.77 23.03
CA THR A 362 -21.50 -10.35 23.41
C THR A 362 -20.16 -9.69 23.09
N GLY A 363 -20.16 -8.77 22.11
CA GLY A 363 -18.96 -8.05 21.67
C GLY A 363 -17.99 -8.88 20.83
N VAL A 364 -18.36 -10.08 20.38
CA VAL A 364 -17.48 -10.95 19.58
C VAL A 364 -18.23 -11.56 18.40
N LEU A 365 -17.64 -11.44 17.22
CA LEU A 365 -18.09 -12.12 16.01
C LEU A 365 -17.13 -13.25 15.68
N TYR A 366 -17.68 -14.41 15.38
CA TYR A 366 -16.91 -15.55 14.91
C TYR A 366 -17.06 -15.71 13.41
N THR A 367 -15.99 -16.13 12.76
CA THR A 367 -16.03 -16.56 11.36
C THR A 367 -15.22 -17.86 11.22
N ASP A 368 -15.65 -18.73 10.30
CA ASP A 368 -14.99 -20.02 10.09
C ASP A 368 -13.81 -19.85 9.15
N PHE A 369 -12.68 -20.49 9.49
CA PHE A 369 -11.42 -20.45 8.76
C PHE A 369 -11.11 -21.80 8.15
N SER A 370 -10.49 -21.78 6.97
CA SER A 370 -10.08 -22.99 6.25
C SER A 370 -8.56 -23.11 6.12
N GLY A 371 -7.78 -22.09 6.52
CA GLY A 371 -6.33 -22.20 6.45
C GLY A 371 -5.52 -21.02 6.98
N ILE A 372 -4.21 -21.22 6.95
CA ILE A 372 -3.19 -20.32 7.52
C ILE A 372 -2.89 -19.10 6.60
N ASN A 373 -3.39 -19.12 5.35
CA ASN A 373 -3.25 -18.03 4.38
C ASN A 373 -4.52 -17.16 4.26
N ASP A 374 -5.43 -17.26 5.23
CA ASP A 374 -6.78 -16.72 5.12
C ASP A 374 -6.84 -15.17 5.12
N PRO A 375 -7.78 -14.60 4.35
CA PRO A 375 -7.81 -13.16 4.05
C PRO A 375 -8.21 -12.28 5.24
N VAL A 376 -8.95 -12.79 6.24
CA VAL A 376 -9.46 -11.95 7.35
C VAL A 376 -8.35 -11.48 8.29
N PRO A 377 -7.49 -12.35 8.87
CA PRO A 377 -6.32 -11.91 9.61
C PRO A 377 -5.39 -11.03 8.76
N ARG A 378 -5.29 -11.29 7.46
CA ARG A 378 -4.43 -10.51 6.53
C ARG A 378 -4.94 -9.12 6.24
N ALA A 379 -6.26 -8.92 6.17
CA ALA A 379 -6.89 -7.73 5.64
C ALA A 379 -7.65 -6.88 6.68
N LEU A 380 -7.85 -7.37 7.91
CA LEU A 380 -8.55 -6.63 8.97
C LEU A 380 -7.59 -6.20 10.07
N THR A 381 -7.66 -4.96 10.56
CA THR A 381 -6.86 -4.45 11.69
C THR A 381 -7.75 -4.00 12.85
N ILE A 382 -7.15 -3.79 14.03
CA ILE A 382 -7.84 -3.07 15.12
C ILE A 382 -8.10 -1.64 14.62
N GLY A 383 -9.33 -1.16 14.81
CA GLY A 383 -9.82 0.12 14.28
C GLY A 383 -10.52 0.02 12.92
N SER A 384 -10.48 -1.14 12.25
CA SER A 384 -11.24 -1.34 11.00
C SER A 384 -12.75 -1.25 11.25
N VAL A 385 -13.50 -0.79 10.24
CA VAL A 385 -14.96 -0.64 10.30
C VAL A 385 -15.65 -1.76 9.52
N LEU A 386 -16.49 -2.53 10.19
CA LEU A 386 -17.34 -3.55 9.57
C LEU A 386 -18.65 -2.93 9.09
N ARG A 387 -18.96 -3.14 7.81
CA ARG A 387 -20.16 -2.64 7.13
C ARG A 387 -21.06 -3.78 6.70
N ASN A 388 -22.37 -3.58 6.69
CA ASN A 388 -23.28 -4.54 6.07
C ASN A 388 -23.16 -4.52 4.53
N GLU A 389 -23.91 -5.38 3.84
CA GLU A 389 -23.92 -5.42 2.37
C GLU A 389 -24.61 -4.22 1.71
N SER A 390 -25.19 -3.27 2.45
CA SER A 390 -25.58 -1.98 1.88
C SER A 390 -24.48 -0.92 2.03
N GLY A 391 -23.34 -1.26 2.65
CA GLY A 391 -22.22 -0.37 2.90
C GLY A 391 -22.38 0.50 4.16
N GLN A 392 -23.42 0.28 4.96
CA GLN A 392 -23.63 1.02 6.21
C GLN A 392 -22.67 0.51 7.29
N PRO A 393 -21.92 1.38 7.98
CA PRO A 393 -21.12 1.02 9.15
C PRO A 393 -21.97 0.39 10.25
N GLN A 394 -21.48 -0.69 10.86
CA GLN A 394 -22.20 -1.43 11.91
C GLN A 394 -21.34 -1.59 13.16
N PHE A 395 -20.06 -1.94 12.99
CA PHE A 395 -19.16 -2.24 14.10
C PHE A 395 -17.76 -1.66 13.89
N ASP A 396 -17.11 -1.31 15.00
CA ASP A 396 -15.67 -1.05 15.06
C ASP A 396 -14.94 -2.28 15.59
N VAL A 397 -13.87 -2.69 14.91
CA VAL A 397 -13.04 -3.83 15.32
C VAL A 397 -12.14 -3.39 16.47
N VAL A 398 -12.27 -4.04 17.62
CA VAL A 398 -11.46 -3.77 18.82
C VAL A 398 -10.45 -4.88 19.13
N GLY A 399 -10.55 -6.02 18.45
CA GLY A 399 -9.60 -7.12 18.60
C GLY A 399 -9.78 -8.19 17.53
N ILE A 400 -8.72 -8.94 17.28
CA ILE A 400 -8.72 -10.09 16.37
C ILE A 400 -7.86 -11.16 17.03
N TRP A 401 -8.39 -12.33 17.33
CA TRP A 401 -7.64 -13.43 17.94
C TRP A 401 -8.19 -14.77 17.48
N PHE A 402 -7.49 -15.84 17.85
CA PHE A 402 -7.93 -17.20 17.54
C PHE A 402 -8.41 -17.89 18.82
N GLU A 403 -9.62 -18.43 18.79
CA GLU A 403 -10.16 -19.22 19.90
C GLU A 403 -11.08 -20.31 19.38
N ASN A 404 -11.04 -21.49 20.01
CA ASN A 404 -11.91 -22.62 19.69
C ASN A 404 -11.89 -23.04 18.19
N GLY A 405 -10.74 -22.93 17.53
CA GLY A 405 -10.59 -23.30 16.12
C GLY A 405 -11.12 -22.25 15.13
N ARG A 406 -11.51 -21.06 15.60
CA ARG A 406 -12.08 -19.97 14.80
C ARG A 406 -11.32 -18.67 15.03
N THR A 407 -11.38 -17.73 14.08
CA THR A 407 -10.99 -16.34 14.40
C THR A 407 -12.19 -15.66 15.02
N ALA A 408 -11.95 -15.09 16.18
CA ALA A 408 -12.82 -14.20 16.88
C ALA A 408 -12.43 -12.76 16.55
N ILE A 409 -13.45 -11.95 16.28
CA ILE A 409 -13.34 -10.53 15.98
C ILE A 409 -14.07 -9.81 17.10
N GLY A 410 -13.32 -9.19 18.00
CA GLY A 410 -13.87 -8.30 19.01
C GLY A 410 -14.43 -7.06 18.32
N VAL A 411 -15.67 -6.71 18.66
CA VAL A 411 -16.39 -5.60 18.03
C VAL A 411 -17.09 -4.71 19.06
N THR A 412 -17.15 -3.42 18.76
CA THR A 412 -18.06 -2.47 19.42
C THR A 412 -19.12 -2.03 18.41
N ALA A 413 -20.40 -2.17 18.76
CA ALA A 413 -21.50 -1.73 17.91
C ALA A 413 -21.52 -0.19 17.85
N ARG A 414 -21.72 0.37 16.65
CA ARG A 414 -21.81 1.83 16.46
C ARG A 414 -23.16 2.42 16.84
N ASP A 415 -24.19 1.57 16.91
CA ASP A 415 -25.54 1.91 17.35
C ASP A 415 -26.04 0.78 18.25
N ALA A 416 -26.73 1.13 19.34
CA ALA A 416 -27.31 0.18 20.28
C ALA A 416 -28.32 -0.78 19.62
N ALA A 417 -28.94 -0.40 18.51
CA ALA A 417 -29.86 -1.24 17.75
C ALA A 417 -29.15 -2.29 16.87
N VAL A 418 -27.85 -2.15 16.64
CA VAL A 418 -27.10 -3.02 15.73
C VAL A 418 -26.77 -4.34 16.45
N VAL A 419 -27.34 -5.43 15.94
CA VAL A 419 -27.10 -6.80 16.42
C VAL A 419 -26.64 -7.67 15.26
N ALA A 420 -25.46 -8.28 15.39
CA ALA A 420 -24.95 -9.21 14.39
C ALA A 420 -25.74 -10.52 14.41
N ARG A 421 -25.91 -11.14 13.24
CA ARG A 421 -26.59 -12.43 13.10
C ARG A 421 -25.67 -13.45 12.46
N VAL A 422 -25.82 -14.71 12.85
CA VAL A 422 -25.18 -15.84 12.14
C VAL A 422 -25.62 -15.82 10.67
N ASN A 423 -24.69 -16.11 9.77
CA ASN A 423 -24.77 -15.99 8.31
C ASN A 423 -24.82 -14.56 7.75
N GLN A 424 -24.79 -13.53 8.58
CA GLN A 424 -24.61 -12.16 8.08
C GLN A 424 -23.23 -11.99 7.45
N VAL A 425 -23.16 -11.25 6.34
CA VAL A 425 -21.89 -10.88 5.71
C VAL A 425 -21.58 -9.42 6.03
N PHE A 426 -20.40 -9.20 6.57
CA PHE A 426 -19.82 -7.88 6.72
C PHE A 426 -18.73 -7.63 5.69
N ILE A 427 -18.50 -6.36 5.39
CA ILE A 427 -17.50 -5.88 4.45
C ILE A 427 -16.59 -4.91 5.20
N ALA A 428 -15.27 -5.05 5.07
CA ALA A 428 -14.31 -4.06 5.56
C ALA A 428 -13.35 -3.65 4.43
N ASN A 429 -13.01 -2.35 4.40
CA ASN A 429 -12.02 -1.82 3.46
C ASN A 429 -10.62 -2.10 4.03
N ILE A 430 -9.67 -2.40 3.13
CA ILE A 430 -8.28 -2.67 3.54
C ILE A 430 -7.47 -1.37 3.59
N CYS A 431 -7.88 -0.36 2.81
CA CYS A 431 -7.32 0.98 2.87
C CYS A 431 -8.22 1.90 3.70
N HIS A 432 -7.70 2.49 4.77
CA HIS A 432 -8.45 3.45 5.56
C HIS A 432 -8.49 4.82 4.88
N ARG A 433 -7.34 5.40 4.55
CA ARG A 433 -7.27 6.74 3.91
C ARG A 433 -6.55 6.72 2.58
N LEU A 434 -7.17 7.34 1.58
CA LEU A 434 -6.56 7.65 0.30
C LEU A 434 -6.61 9.16 0.10
N THR A 435 -5.49 9.76 -0.26
CA THR A 435 -5.45 11.17 -0.67
C THR A 435 -4.68 11.30 -1.97
N ILE A 436 -5.29 11.95 -2.96
CA ILE A 436 -4.64 12.34 -4.21
C ILE A 436 -4.65 13.86 -4.27
N ILE A 437 -3.49 14.46 -4.53
CA ILE A 437 -3.30 15.92 -4.56
C ILE A 437 -2.68 16.31 -5.90
N ASP A 438 -3.29 17.26 -6.61
CA ASP A 438 -2.76 17.92 -7.83
C ASP A 438 -2.06 16.99 -8.86
N PRO A 439 -2.72 15.90 -9.31
CA PRO A 439 -2.13 14.96 -10.25
C PRO A 439 -1.98 15.55 -11.67
N VAL A 440 -0.94 15.12 -12.39
CA VAL A 440 -0.54 15.62 -13.71
C VAL A 440 -0.34 14.45 -14.68
N ILE A 441 -0.81 14.57 -15.92
CA ILE A 441 -0.49 13.63 -17.00
C ILE A 441 0.57 14.27 -17.92
N VAL A 442 1.58 13.52 -18.32
CA VAL A 442 2.72 13.98 -19.14
C VAL A 442 2.76 13.18 -20.45
N GLY A 443 2.91 13.85 -21.59
CA GLY A 443 3.02 13.20 -22.92
C GLY A 443 2.03 13.74 -23.95
N ALA A 444 2.21 13.38 -25.23
CA ALA A 444 1.33 13.81 -26.30
C ALA A 444 -0.09 13.29 -26.06
N GLN A 445 -1.05 14.21 -26.10
CA GLN A 445 -2.49 13.92 -26.11
C GLN A 445 -2.77 12.78 -27.10
N SER A 446 -3.70 11.88 -26.76
CA SER A 446 -4.32 11.07 -27.81
C SER A 446 -4.80 12.02 -28.89
N ASP A 447 -4.36 11.81 -30.13
CA ASP A 447 -4.88 12.59 -31.25
C ASP A 447 -6.41 12.52 -31.22
N ILE A 448 -7.02 13.72 -31.25
CA ILE A 448 -8.45 14.07 -31.27
C ILE A 448 -9.04 14.50 -29.91
N ASP A 449 -8.82 15.78 -29.58
CA ASP A 449 -9.80 16.76 -29.05
C ASP A 449 -10.59 16.48 -27.76
N ALA A 450 -9.94 16.01 -26.70
CA ALA A 450 -10.45 16.22 -25.32
C ALA A 450 -9.84 17.50 -24.72
N ARG A 451 -10.30 18.68 -25.19
CA ARG A 451 -9.90 19.98 -24.63
C ARG A 451 -10.82 20.34 -23.46
N PHE A 452 -10.31 20.22 -22.23
CA PHE A 452 -10.89 20.92 -21.08
C PHE A 452 -10.09 22.20 -20.83
N SER A 453 -10.66 23.37 -21.09
CA SER A 453 -10.03 24.66 -20.76
C SER A 453 -10.59 25.20 -19.45
N SER A 454 -9.76 25.20 -18.40
CA SER A 454 -10.05 25.99 -17.21
C SER A 454 -9.64 27.45 -17.45
N PRO A 455 -10.48 28.47 -17.20
CA PRO A 455 -10.15 29.87 -17.46
C PRO A 455 -9.01 30.44 -16.59
N ARG A 456 -8.31 29.61 -15.79
CA ARG A 456 -7.17 30.00 -14.96
C ARG A 456 -5.95 29.06 -15.01
N SER A 457 -5.90 28.09 -15.93
CA SER A 457 -4.72 27.24 -16.14
C SER A 457 -4.34 27.19 -17.62
N THR A 458 -3.04 27.29 -17.91
CA THR A 458 -2.45 27.15 -19.26
C THR A 458 -1.94 25.73 -19.55
N SER A 459 -2.34 24.71 -18.78
CA SER A 459 -1.91 23.32 -18.99
C SER A 459 -3.02 22.48 -19.64
N ASP A 460 -2.77 22.01 -20.87
CA ASP A 460 -3.69 21.20 -21.69
C ASP A 460 -3.80 19.71 -21.28
N ALA A 461 -3.81 19.41 -19.98
CA ALA A 461 -3.90 18.01 -19.48
C ALA A 461 -5.36 17.58 -19.28
N SER A 462 -5.80 16.58 -20.05
CA SER A 462 -7.11 15.92 -19.97
C SER A 462 -7.23 15.05 -18.71
N PHE A 463 -8.28 15.22 -17.91
CA PHE A 463 -8.46 14.46 -16.66
C PHE A 463 -9.31 13.21 -16.87
N ASP A 464 -8.71 12.04 -16.67
CA ASP A 464 -9.45 10.82 -16.31
C ASP A 464 -8.53 9.96 -15.42
N ILE A 465 -8.38 10.37 -14.16
CA ILE A 465 -7.72 9.53 -13.16
C ILE A 465 -8.75 8.55 -12.66
N ALA A 466 -8.90 7.45 -13.39
CA ALA A 466 -9.67 6.32 -12.88
C ALA A 466 -8.99 5.84 -11.58
N VAL A 467 -9.70 6.01 -10.47
CA VAL A 467 -9.36 5.47 -9.15
C VAL A 467 -10.36 4.36 -8.86
N GLN A 468 -9.99 3.10 -9.07
CA GLN A 468 -10.88 1.99 -8.71
C GLN A 468 -10.54 1.51 -7.29
N LEU A 469 -11.02 2.22 -6.26
CA LEU A 469 -10.65 1.91 -4.88
C LEU A 469 -11.83 1.82 -3.91
N ASN A 470 -11.69 0.90 -2.96
CA ASN A 470 -12.49 0.80 -1.74
C ASN A 470 -11.64 1.31 -0.57
N ALA A 471 -11.93 2.52 -0.09
CA ALA A 471 -11.29 3.11 1.08
C ALA A 471 -12.33 3.68 2.05
N ASP A 472 -11.98 3.81 3.34
CA ASP A 472 -12.89 4.40 4.34
C ASP A 472 -13.05 5.92 4.15
N ASP A 473 -11.96 6.64 3.86
CA ASP A 473 -11.91 8.08 3.57
C ASP A 473 -11.05 8.30 2.33
N ALA A 474 -11.68 8.60 1.20
CA ALA A 474 -11.01 8.94 -0.05
C ALA A 474 -11.18 10.43 -0.34
N ARG A 475 -10.06 11.12 -0.56
CA ARG A 475 -10.00 12.54 -0.90
C ARG A 475 -9.22 12.74 -2.19
N ILE A 476 -9.79 13.48 -3.13
CA ILE A 476 -9.12 13.92 -4.34
C ILE A 476 -9.16 15.44 -4.29
N ARG A 477 -8.00 16.03 -4.07
CA ARG A 477 -7.80 17.48 -3.98
C ARG A 477 -6.96 17.91 -5.16
N ASP A 478 -7.59 18.34 -6.24
CA ASP A 478 -6.85 19.05 -7.26
C ASP A 478 -7.34 20.51 -7.32
N ALA A 479 -6.64 21.35 -8.06
CA ALA A 479 -7.04 22.74 -8.28
C ALA A 479 -8.42 22.91 -8.98
N HIS A 480 -9.13 21.83 -9.30
CA HIS A 480 -10.38 21.78 -10.05
C HIS A 480 -11.53 21.04 -9.32
N HIS A 481 -11.26 20.37 -8.19
CA HIS A 481 -12.21 19.62 -7.38
C HIS A 481 -12.56 20.38 -6.11
N ASP A 482 -13.86 20.58 -5.89
CA ASP A 482 -14.42 20.94 -4.60
C ASP A 482 -14.76 19.64 -3.85
N ASP A 483 -14.49 19.53 -2.55
CA ASP A 483 -14.84 18.34 -1.74
C ASP A 483 -16.36 18.05 -1.80
N GLU A 484 -17.17 19.04 -2.17
CA GLU A 484 -18.62 18.97 -2.33
C GLU A 484 -19.09 18.59 -3.76
N MET A 485 -18.24 18.70 -4.79
CA MET A 485 -18.67 18.59 -6.20
C MET A 485 -17.62 18.02 -7.14
N ILE A 486 -18.02 17.05 -7.98
CA ILE A 486 -17.21 16.53 -9.11
C ILE A 486 -17.81 17.07 -10.42
N ALA A 487 -17.03 17.80 -11.23
CA ALA A 487 -17.46 18.28 -12.54
C ALA A 487 -16.65 17.61 -13.67
N VAL A 488 -17.34 17.10 -14.69
CA VAL A 488 -16.73 16.48 -15.87
C VAL A 488 -17.45 16.96 -17.10
N GLY A 489 -16.73 17.54 -18.06
CA GLY A 489 -17.31 17.85 -19.36
C GLY A 489 -16.54 17.28 -20.54
N PHE A 490 -17.29 17.02 -21.61
CA PHE A 490 -16.80 16.36 -22.82
C PHE A 490 -17.54 16.87 -24.06
N ASP A 491 -16.84 16.84 -25.19
CA ASP A 491 -17.40 17.20 -26.49
C ASP A 491 -17.66 15.96 -27.34
N PHE A 492 -18.74 16.03 -28.10
CA PHE A 492 -19.09 15.04 -29.10
C PHE A 492 -18.36 15.29 -30.43
N GLY A 493 -17.12 14.82 -30.60
CA GLY A 493 -16.36 14.96 -31.87
C GLY A 493 -16.83 14.03 -33.01
N ASP A 494 -16.60 14.40 -34.28
CA ASP A 494 -17.23 13.82 -35.51
C ASP A 494 -17.00 12.31 -35.82
N ASP A 495 -16.29 11.55 -34.98
CA ASP A 495 -15.89 10.16 -35.29
C ASP A 495 -16.84 9.08 -34.71
N GLU A 496 -17.12 8.05 -35.51
CA GLU A 496 -18.23 7.07 -35.37
C GLU A 496 -18.04 6.01 -34.27
N ARG A 497 -17.03 6.11 -33.40
CA ARG A 497 -16.76 5.10 -32.36
C ARG A 497 -16.44 5.70 -31.01
N ARG A 498 -17.45 6.23 -30.34
CA ARG A 498 -17.29 6.77 -28.99
C ARG A 498 -17.35 5.67 -27.93
N ARG A 499 -16.31 5.60 -27.08
CA ARG A 499 -16.18 4.66 -25.97
C ARG A 499 -16.95 5.16 -24.74
N PRO A 500 -17.53 4.27 -23.92
CA PRO A 500 -18.08 4.66 -22.63
C PRO A 500 -16.98 5.26 -21.76
N PHE A 501 -17.32 6.28 -20.97
CA PHE A 501 -16.46 6.76 -19.89
C PHE A 501 -17.14 6.49 -18.55
N ASP A 502 -16.34 6.17 -17.54
CA ASP A 502 -16.78 5.79 -16.20
C ASP A 502 -16.37 6.89 -15.22
N LEU A 503 -17.32 7.67 -14.72
CA LEU A 503 -17.09 8.57 -13.59
C LEU A 503 -17.13 7.75 -12.29
N THR A 504 -16.05 7.74 -11.52
CA THR A 504 -16.05 7.06 -10.21
C THR A 504 -16.45 8.05 -9.12
N ILE A 505 -17.44 7.67 -8.31
CA ILE A 505 -18.02 8.52 -7.26
C ILE A 505 -17.81 7.80 -5.93
N HIS A 506 -16.97 8.32 -5.03
CA HIS A 506 -16.66 7.62 -3.77
C HIS A 506 -17.63 7.92 -2.62
N ARG A 507 -18.60 8.83 -2.84
CA ARG A 507 -19.61 9.24 -1.85
C ARG A 507 -21.02 9.04 -2.39
N ARG A 508 -22.03 9.17 -1.52
CA ARG A 508 -23.42 9.21 -1.97
C ARG A 508 -23.65 10.53 -2.70
N ALA A 509 -24.00 10.45 -3.98
CA ALA A 509 -24.41 11.63 -4.76
C ALA A 509 -25.81 12.06 -4.30
N ARG A 510 -25.94 13.32 -3.91
CA ARG A 510 -27.21 13.94 -3.54
C ARG A 510 -27.95 14.46 -4.77
N GLU A 511 -27.18 14.92 -5.75
CA GLU A 511 -27.67 15.56 -6.95
C GLU A 511 -26.70 15.33 -8.11
N LEU A 512 -27.25 15.10 -9.31
CA LEU A 512 -26.55 15.17 -10.58
C LEU A 512 -27.11 16.36 -11.36
N THR A 513 -26.25 17.32 -11.69
CA THR A 513 -26.56 18.39 -12.62
C THR A 513 -25.92 18.07 -13.96
N ILE A 514 -26.70 18.09 -15.04
CA ILE A 514 -26.22 17.80 -16.39
C ILE A 514 -26.55 18.98 -17.28
N GLU A 515 -25.53 19.69 -17.69
CA GLU A 515 -25.61 20.84 -18.57
C GLU A 515 -25.21 20.42 -19.98
N ILE A 516 -26.08 20.67 -20.96
CA ILE A 516 -25.84 20.39 -22.37
C ILE A 516 -25.86 21.73 -23.10
N GLY A 517 -24.73 22.12 -23.67
CA GLY A 517 -24.57 23.36 -24.42
C GLY A 517 -23.96 23.12 -25.80
N ASP A 518 -24.24 24.02 -26.74
CA ASP A 518 -23.54 24.05 -28.02
C ASP A 518 -22.35 25.01 -27.89
N LEU A 519 -21.13 24.46 -27.81
CA LEU A 519 -19.90 25.27 -27.78
C LEU A 519 -19.57 25.86 -29.16
N HIS A 520 -20.26 25.42 -30.21
CA HIS A 520 -20.10 25.86 -31.59
C HIS A 520 -21.42 26.43 -32.13
N THR A 521 -21.39 27.69 -32.59
CA THR A 521 -22.53 28.55 -32.94
C THR A 521 -23.38 28.11 -34.14
N THR A 522 -23.20 26.90 -34.67
CA THR A 522 -24.00 26.38 -35.78
C THR A 522 -25.01 25.37 -35.27
N ALA A 523 -26.26 25.80 -35.17
CA ALA A 523 -27.40 24.95 -34.85
C ALA A 523 -27.54 23.84 -35.89
N ALA A 524 -27.21 22.60 -35.52
CA ALA A 524 -27.62 21.43 -36.26
C ALA A 524 -28.98 20.96 -35.74
N VAL A 525 -29.94 20.86 -36.66
CA VAL A 525 -31.28 20.32 -36.43
C VAL A 525 -31.21 18.80 -36.68
N ASP A 526 -31.73 18.01 -35.74
CA ASP A 526 -31.79 16.54 -35.70
C ASP A 526 -30.53 15.76 -35.28
N SER A 527 -30.25 15.75 -33.97
CA SER A 527 -29.46 14.69 -33.33
C SER A 527 -30.40 13.72 -32.61
N ASP A 528 -30.30 12.42 -32.89
CA ASP A 528 -31.01 11.35 -32.15
C ASP A 528 -30.24 10.87 -30.91
N ALA A 529 -29.13 11.54 -30.59
CA ALA A 529 -28.20 11.08 -29.59
C ALA A 529 -28.79 11.16 -28.18
N LYS A 530 -28.48 10.15 -27.39
CA LYS A 530 -28.91 9.99 -26.00
C LYS A 530 -27.73 9.65 -25.13
N LEU A 531 -27.65 10.23 -23.94
CA LEU A 531 -26.72 9.80 -22.91
C LEU A 531 -27.43 8.81 -21.99
N ALA A 532 -27.01 7.55 -22.02
CA ALA A 532 -27.37 6.59 -21.01
C ALA A 532 -26.42 6.72 -19.81
N LEU A 533 -26.99 7.11 -18.69
CA LEU A 533 -26.34 7.23 -17.40
C LEU A 533 -26.69 5.99 -16.57
N THR A 534 -25.69 5.31 -16.04
CA THR A 534 -25.89 4.11 -15.21
C THR A 534 -25.13 4.25 -13.90
N GLY A 535 -25.86 4.36 -12.80
CA GLY A 535 -25.30 4.30 -11.46
C GLY A 535 -25.08 2.84 -11.07
N LEU A 536 -23.83 2.47 -10.79
CA LEU A 536 -23.42 1.13 -10.38
C LEU A 536 -23.09 1.12 -8.89
N ASN A 537 -23.49 0.07 -8.18
CA ASN A 537 -23.09 -0.15 -6.78
C ASN A 537 -21.66 -0.72 -6.69
N TYR A 538 -21.19 -0.95 -5.46
CA TYR A 538 -19.83 -1.43 -5.17
C TYR A 538 -19.51 -2.84 -5.72
N THR A 539 -20.52 -3.61 -6.15
CA THR A 539 -20.31 -4.90 -6.86
C THR A 539 -20.37 -4.76 -8.38
N GLY A 540 -20.52 -3.54 -8.90
CA GLY A 540 -20.66 -3.27 -10.34
C GLY A 540 -22.05 -3.58 -10.89
N HIS A 541 -23.06 -3.80 -10.03
CA HIS A 541 -24.45 -3.97 -10.47
C HIS A 541 -25.14 -2.61 -10.66
N PRO A 542 -25.94 -2.44 -11.73
CA PRO A 542 -26.73 -1.24 -11.92
C PRO A 542 -27.80 -1.11 -10.84
N VAL A 543 -27.79 0.03 -10.15
CA VAL A 543 -28.78 0.40 -9.13
C VAL A 543 -29.61 1.63 -9.53
N TRP A 544 -29.17 2.37 -10.55
CA TRP A 544 -29.90 3.49 -11.12
C TRP A 544 -29.61 3.63 -12.62
N ARG A 545 -30.59 4.13 -13.37
CA ARG A 545 -30.44 4.43 -14.79
C ARG A 545 -31.21 5.69 -15.15
N GLY A 546 -30.57 6.55 -15.94
CA GLY A 546 -31.18 7.72 -16.57
C GLY A 546 -30.81 7.77 -18.04
N ILE A 547 -31.69 8.36 -18.85
CA ILE A 547 -31.38 8.68 -20.25
C ILE A 547 -31.63 10.16 -20.47
N VAL A 548 -30.60 10.88 -20.90
CA VAL A 548 -30.70 12.30 -21.24
C VAL A 548 -30.71 12.44 -22.76
N ASN A 549 -31.70 13.14 -23.28
CA ASN A 549 -31.77 13.53 -24.67
C ASN A 549 -30.83 14.73 -24.91
N VAL A 550 -29.76 14.52 -25.67
CA VAL A 550 -28.78 15.59 -25.93
C VAL A 550 -29.24 16.56 -27.02
N ALA A 551 -30.31 16.24 -27.74
CA ALA A 551 -30.89 17.14 -28.74
C ALA A 551 -31.36 18.47 -28.10
N ALA A 552 -31.89 18.39 -26.88
CA ALA A 552 -32.29 19.58 -26.12
C ALA A 552 -31.10 20.15 -25.35
N SER A 553 -30.71 21.39 -25.62
CA SER A 553 -29.74 22.11 -24.79
C SER A 553 -30.39 22.59 -23.49
N GLY A 554 -29.60 22.75 -22.42
CA GLY A 554 -30.06 23.25 -21.11
C GLY A 554 -29.51 22.47 -19.93
N ILE A 555 -30.04 22.73 -18.73
CA ILE A 555 -29.59 22.12 -17.48
C ILE A 555 -30.62 21.10 -16.98
N ARG A 556 -30.16 19.92 -16.59
CA ARG A 556 -30.95 18.87 -15.92
C ARG A 556 -30.49 18.78 -14.49
N THR A 557 -31.42 18.55 -13.57
CA THR A 557 -31.11 18.32 -12.17
C THR A 557 -31.80 17.05 -11.71
N ILE A 558 -31.03 16.08 -11.23
CA ILE A 558 -31.52 14.77 -10.78
C ILE A 558 -31.08 14.62 -9.33
N SER A 559 -32.01 14.74 -8.40
CA SER A 559 -31.73 14.55 -6.98
C SER A 559 -32.52 13.37 -6.41
N GLU A 560 -32.31 13.09 -5.14
CA GLU A 560 -33.10 12.10 -4.40
C GLU A 560 -34.58 12.48 -4.27
N ARG A 561 -34.88 13.79 -4.30
CA ARG A 561 -36.23 14.31 -4.00
C ARG A 561 -36.99 14.75 -5.23
N HIS A 562 -36.30 15.13 -6.29
CA HIS A 562 -36.93 15.68 -7.48
C HIS A 562 -36.05 15.51 -8.72
N VAL A 563 -36.69 15.56 -9.88
CA VAL A 563 -36.04 15.52 -11.19
C VAL A 563 -36.55 16.69 -12.02
N LEU A 564 -35.63 17.48 -12.54
CA LEU A 564 -35.85 18.51 -13.55
C LEU A 564 -35.18 18.04 -14.84
N GLY A 565 -35.97 17.48 -15.74
CA GLY A 565 -35.56 17.04 -17.08
C GLY A 565 -36.07 17.97 -18.18
N MET A 566 -35.68 17.69 -19.41
CA MET A 566 -36.22 18.29 -20.63
C MET A 566 -37.07 17.27 -21.40
N MET A 567 -37.77 17.76 -22.43
CA MET A 567 -38.58 16.91 -23.29
C MET A 567 -37.74 15.81 -23.98
N GLY A 568 -38.15 14.55 -23.81
CA GLY A 568 -37.46 13.38 -24.36
C GLY A 568 -36.46 12.71 -23.39
N ASP A 569 -36.20 13.32 -22.24
CA ASP A 569 -35.43 12.69 -21.16
C ASP A 569 -36.22 11.54 -20.51
N GLN A 570 -35.54 10.48 -20.10
CA GLN A 570 -36.08 9.39 -19.28
C GLN A 570 -35.28 9.34 -17.98
N LEU A 571 -35.66 10.18 -17.04
CA LEU A 571 -34.96 10.36 -15.77
C LEU A 571 -35.83 9.90 -14.60
N SER A 572 -35.18 9.37 -13.57
CA SER A 572 -35.79 9.00 -12.29
C SER A 572 -34.97 9.61 -11.16
N THR A 573 -35.59 9.84 -10.00
CA THR A 573 -34.88 10.34 -8.82
C THR A 573 -33.72 9.42 -8.48
N LEU A 574 -32.66 9.98 -7.90
CA LEU A 574 -31.54 9.19 -7.42
C LEU A 574 -32.04 8.24 -6.32
N PRO A 575 -31.63 6.96 -6.32
CA PRO A 575 -31.99 6.07 -5.24
C PRO A 575 -31.30 6.54 -3.97
N ASN A 576 -31.91 6.24 -2.82
CA ASN A 576 -31.28 6.36 -1.50
C ASN A 576 -30.19 5.27 -1.30
N VAL A 577 -29.33 5.08 -2.29
CA VAL A 577 -28.30 4.04 -2.37
C VAL A 577 -27.02 4.66 -2.92
N ARG A 578 -25.88 4.33 -2.33
CA ARG A 578 -24.57 4.72 -2.85
C ARG A 578 -24.35 4.07 -4.22
N PHE A 579 -24.30 4.85 -5.30
CA PHE A 579 -23.69 4.41 -6.55
C PHE A 579 -22.23 4.86 -6.55
N VAL A 580 -21.32 3.90 -6.62
CA VAL A 580 -19.87 4.16 -6.53
C VAL A 580 -19.26 4.53 -7.88
N ARG A 581 -20.03 4.37 -8.96
CA ARG A 581 -19.60 4.62 -10.32
C ARG A 581 -20.81 5.04 -11.16
N LEU A 582 -20.69 6.15 -11.87
CA LEU A 582 -21.62 6.61 -12.89
C LEU A 582 -21.01 6.35 -14.27
N ARG A 583 -21.52 5.33 -14.97
CA ARG A 583 -21.14 5.06 -16.35
C ARG A 583 -21.97 5.93 -17.29
N VAL A 584 -21.31 6.65 -18.17
CA VAL A 584 -21.95 7.51 -19.16
C VAL A 584 -21.67 6.97 -20.55
N VAL A 585 -22.74 6.66 -21.29
CA VAL A 585 -22.67 6.06 -22.63
C VAL A 585 -23.47 6.91 -23.59
N CYS A 586 -22.83 7.44 -24.63
CA CYS A 586 -23.54 8.02 -25.76
C CYS A 586 -24.13 6.91 -26.62
N ILE A 587 -25.43 6.95 -26.85
CA ILE A 587 -26.20 6.09 -27.74
C ILE A 587 -26.68 6.97 -28.89
N SER A 588 -26.15 6.79 -30.09
CA SER A 588 -26.65 7.46 -31.29
C SER A 588 -26.63 6.51 -32.48
N GLY A 589 -27.63 6.64 -33.37
CA GLY A 589 -27.68 5.90 -34.63
C GLY A 589 -26.94 6.58 -35.77
N ARG A 590 -26.42 7.81 -35.58
CA ARG A 590 -25.69 8.65 -36.55
C ARG A 590 -24.59 9.48 -35.87
N THR A 591 -23.81 10.26 -36.62
CA THR A 591 -22.86 11.22 -36.05
C THR A 591 -23.60 12.31 -35.27
N ALA A 592 -23.40 12.38 -33.95
CA ALA A 592 -23.94 13.47 -33.14
C ALA A 592 -23.08 14.72 -33.33
N SER A 593 -23.70 15.85 -33.68
CA SER A 593 -23.04 17.16 -33.78
C SER A 593 -22.34 17.53 -32.47
N ALA A 594 -21.25 18.30 -32.58
CA ALA A 594 -20.46 18.77 -31.44
C ALA A 594 -21.32 19.51 -30.41
N LYS A 595 -21.72 18.79 -29.35
CA LYS A 595 -22.28 19.37 -28.13
C LYS A 595 -21.31 19.15 -26.99
N HIS A 596 -21.21 20.19 -26.17
CA HIS A 596 -20.55 20.12 -24.89
C HIS A 596 -21.54 19.61 -23.85
N VAL A 597 -21.12 18.61 -23.11
CA VAL A 597 -21.89 18.09 -21.98
C VAL A 597 -21.03 18.27 -20.75
N ASP A 598 -21.54 18.96 -19.74
CA ASP A 598 -20.94 19.12 -18.43
C ASP A 598 -21.81 18.39 -17.40
N ILE A 599 -21.21 17.47 -16.64
CA ILE A 599 -21.85 16.67 -15.60
C ILE A 599 -21.22 17.08 -14.28
N LYS A 600 -22.03 17.70 -13.43
CA LYS A 600 -21.68 18.04 -12.05
C LYS A 600 -22.38 17.07 -11.11
N VAL A 601 -21.64 16.52 -10.15
CA VAL A 601 -22.13 15.59 -9.14
C VAL A 601 -21.94 16.24 -7.79
N LEU A 602 -23.03 16.62 -7.14
CA LEU A 602 -23.00 17.11 -5.77
C LEU A 602 -22.96 15.93 -4.80
N LEU A 603 -21.94 15.90 -3.97
CA LEU A 603 -21.72 14.84 -2.98
C LEU A 603 -22.40 15.19 -1.66
N THR A 604 -22.73 14.17 -0.88
CA THR A 604 -23.05 14.34 0.54
C THR A 604 -21.75 14.32 1.35
N ASP A 605 -21.66 15.18 2.35
CA ASP A 605 -20.77 14.91 3.47
C ASP A 605 -21.24 13.64 4.16
N GLU A 606 -20.31 12.74 4.45
CA GLU A 606 -20.59 11.70 5.43
C GLU A 606 -20.95 12.42 6.71
N VAL A 607 -22.21 12.23 7.16
CA VAL A 607 -22.75 12.52 8.48
C VAL A 607 -21.77 13.31 9.33
N ASN A 608 -22.04 14.61 9.43
CA ASN A 608 -21.40 15.51 10.37
C ASN A 608 -21.19 14.74 11.69
N ARG A 609 -19.94 14.59 12.15
CA ARG A 609 -19.60 13.79 13.35
C ARG A 609 -20.27 14.28 14.64
N ASP A 610 -21.02 15.38 14.56
CA ASP A 610 -21.68 16.09 15.65
C ASP A 610 -23.22 16.13 15.53
N GLU A 611 -23.85 15.30 14.68
CA GLU A 611 -25.32 15.05 14.72
C GLU A 611 -25.67 13.65 15.21
#